data_AF-A0A3E2CE18-F1
#
_entry.id   AF-A0A3E2CE18-F1
#
_cell.length_a   1.000
_cell.length_b   1.000
_cell.length_c   1.000
_cell.angle_alpha   90.00
_cell.angle_beta   90.00
_cell.angle_gamma   90.00
#
_symmetry.space_group_name_H-M   'P 1'
#
loop_
_entity.id
_entity.type
_entity.pdbx_description
1 polymer ?
#
loop_
_entity_poly.entity_id
_entity_poly.type
_entity_poly.pdbx_seq_one_letter_code
_entity_poly.pdbx_strand_id
1 'polypeptide(L)'
;MSKNRLAQDTKGEQKSSILSTITDNARQYGIVGALIVIVVVFQILTKGVLLTPNSFVSLIQQNAYVIILAIGMVMVIIATHIDLSVGSLVAFIGGVCALLMERYGVNWVLAIAISIVVGLLIGCWHGFWVARMEIPGFITTLAGMLIFRGLSTVIVGESVPITSDA
;
A
#
# COMPACT_ATOMS: atom_id res chain seq x y z
N MET A 1 60.23 -15.65 -18.92
CA MET A 1 59.01 -15.73 -19.76
C MET A 1 57.71 -16.07 -18.98
N SER A 2 57.73 -16.29 -17.65
CA SER A 2 56.57 -16.77 -16.87
C SER A 2 55.70 -15.67 -16.22
N LYS A 3 56.25 -14.49 -15.89
CA LYS A 3 55.54 -13.44 -15.13
C LYS A 3 54.33 -12.82 -15.86
N ASN A 4 54.26 -12.90 -17.18
CA ASN A 4 53.20 -12.28 -17.97
C ASN A 4 51.89 -13.11 -18.04
N ARG A 5 51.94 -14.41 -17.72
CA ARG A 5 50.77 -15.30 -17.72
C ARG A 5 49.91 -15.12 -16.47
N LEU A 6 50.55 -14.95 -15.31
CA LEU A 6 49.86 -14.78 -14.02
C LEU A 6 49.02 -13.50 -13.96
N ALA A 7 49.48 -12.41 -14.59
CA ALA A 7 48.75 -11.14 -14.64
C ALA A 7 47.59 -11.11 -15.66
N GLN A 8 47.61 -12.00 -16.65
CA GLN A 8 46.52 -12.13 -17.62
C GLN A 8 45.37 -12.98 -17.08
N ASP A 9 45.67 -14.00 -16.26
CA ASP A 9 44.68 -14.88 -15.63
C ASP A 9 43.77 -14.12 -14.64
N THR A 10 44.37 -13.29 -13.77
CA THR A 10 43.63 -12.52 -12.75
C THR A 10 42.65 -11.50 -13.37
N LYS A 11 42.99 -10.91 -14.52
CA LYS A 11 42.11 -9.96 -15.24
C LYS A 11 40.94 -10.66 -15.94
N GLY A 12 41.13 -11.90 -16.40
CA GLY A 12 40.10 -12.70 -17.06
C GLY A 12 39.06 -13.22 -16.07
N GLU A 13 39.50 -13.74 -14.92
CA GLU A 13 38.62 -14.17 -13.83
C GLU A 13 37.80 -13.02 -13.25
N GLN A 14 38.40 -11.84 -13.04
CA GLN A 14 37.72 -10.69 -12.46
C GLN A 14 36.63 -10.11 -13.40
N LYS A 15 36.89 -10.08 -14.72
CA LYS A 15 35.90 -9.64 -15.71
C LYS A 15 34.73 -10.63 -15.84
N SER A 16 35.01 -11.93 -15.73
CA SER A 16 33.99 -12.99 -15.71
C SER A 16 33.14 -12.95 -14.44
N SER A 17 33.76 -12.70 -13.28
CA SER A 17 33.10 -12.56 -11.98
C SER A 17 32.11 -11.39 -11.95
N ILE A 18 32.50 -10.21 -12.46
CA ILE A 18 31.61 -9.04 -12.54
C ILE A 18 30.42 -9.29 -13.49
N LEU A 19 30.66 -9.92 -14.64
CA LEU A 19 29.60 -10.23 -15.60
C LEU A 19 28.62 -11.29 -15.08
N SER A 20 29.09 -12.29 -14.33
CA SER A 20 28.22 -13.28 -13.66
C SER A 20 27.36 -12.66 -12.54
N THR A 21 27.94 -11.77 -11.72
CA THR A 21 27.18 -11.07 -10.66
C THR A 21 26.10 -10.12 -11.21
N ILE A 22 26.34 -9.51 -12.38
CA ILE A 22 25.33 -8.70 -13.08
C ILE A 22 24.22 -9.57 -13.67
N THR A 23 24.55 -10.77 -14.18
CA THR A 23 23.57 -11.67 -14.81
C THR A 23 22.69 -12.38 -13.77
N ASP A 24 23.24 -12.76 -12.61
CA ASP A 24 22.50 -13.41 -11.51
C ASP A 24 21.53 -12.44 -10.82
N ASN A 25 21.87 -11.14 -10.77
CA ASN A 25 21.03 -10.09 -10.18
C ASN A 25 20.32 -9.22 -11.23
N ALA A 26 20.34 -9.61 -12.51
CA ALA A 26 19.78 -8.81 -13.61
C ALA A 26 18.31 -8.44 -13.38
N ARG A 27 17.54 -9.32 -12.74
CA ARG A 27 16.14 -9.06 -12.36
C ARG A 27 16.01 -7.95 -11.31
N GLN A 28 16.86 -7.98 -10.28
CA GLN A 28 16.82 -7.00 -9.19
C GLN A 28 17.33 -5.63 -9.65
N TYR A 29 18.41 -5.60 -10.44
CA TYR A 29 18.90 -4.39 -11.09
C TYR A 29 17.94 -3.88 -12.17
N GLY A 30 17.20 -4.77 -12.83
CA GLY A 30 16.18 -4.41 -13.83
C GLY A 30 15.02 -3.61 -13.25
N ILE A 31 14.53 -3.95 -12.05
CA ILE A 31 13.45 -3.20 -11.37
C ILE A 31 13.93 -1.80 -10.99
N VAL A 32 15.12 -1.69 -10.40
CA VAL A 32 15.70 -0.39 -10.03
C VAL A 32 15.96 0.45 -11.28
N GLY A 33 16.48 -0.16 -12.35
CA GLY A 33 16.67 0.49 -13.65
C GLY A 33 15.34 0.99 -14.24
N ALA A 34 14.29 0.18 -14.21
CA ALA A 34 12.97 0.57 -14.68
C ALA A 34 12.38 1.75 -13.87
N LEU A 35 12.58 1.76 -12.54
CA LEU A 35 12.19 2.88 -11.68
C LEU A 35 12.92 4.17 -12.07
N ILE A 36 14.24 4.12 -12.27
CA ILE A 36 15.04 5.28 -12.69
C ILE A 36 14.54 5.81 -14.04
N VAL A 37 14.31 4.93 -15.01
CA VAL A 37 13.80 5.31 -16.34
C VAL A 37 12.46 6.02 -16.21
N ILE A 38 11.51 5.46 -15.44
CA ILE A 38 10.20 6.09 -15.19
C ILE A 38 10.39 7.47 -14.54
N VAL A 39 11.19 7.58 -13.49
CA VAL A 39 11.43 8.86 -12.80
C VAL A 39 12.00 9.91 -13.75
N VAL A 40 12.99 9.56 -14.56
CA VAL A 40 13.60 10.48 -15.54
C VAL A 40 12.59 10.89 -16.61
N VAL A 41 11.85 9.93 -17.18
CA VAL A 41 10.83 10.20 -18.20
C VAL A 41 9.77 11.15 -17.65
N PHE A 42 9.20 10.87 -16.47
CA PHE A 42 8.21 11.76 -15.88
C PHE A 42 8.82 13.09 -15.43
N GLN A 43 10.07 13.15 -14.98
CA GLN A 43 10.73 14.41 -14.66
C GLN A 43 10.85 15.32 -15.89
N ILE A 44 11.16 14.75 -17.07
CA ILE A 44 11.21 15.49 -18.34
C ILE A 44 9.80 15.90 -18.78
N LEU A 45 8.85 14.96 -18.80
CA LEU A 45 7.48 15.21 -19.26
C LEU A 45 6.75 16.24 -18.38
N THR A 46 7.02 16.23 -17.07
CA THR A 46 6.40 17.15 -16.09
C THR A 46 7.23 18.42 -15.89
N LYS A 47 8.23 18.69 -16.74
CA LYS A 47 9.09 19.90 -16.68
C LYS A 47 9.72 20.14 -15.30
N GLY A 48 10.12 19.08 -14.63
CA GLY A 48 10.81 19.15 -13.34
C GLY A 48 9.91 19.08 -12.10
N VAL A 49 8.59 19.11 -12.27
CA VAL A 49 7.61 19.19 -11.16
C VAL A 49 7.63 17.94 -10.28
N LEU A 50 7.88 16.75 -10.83
CA LEU A 50 7.77 15.49 -10.09
C LEU A 50 8.71 15.43 -8.87
N LEU A 51 9.96 15.87 -9.03
CA LEU A 51 10.95 15.92 -7.95
C LEU A 51 10.91 17.23 -7.14
N THR A 52 9.95 18.12 -7.37
CA THR A 52 9.78 19.27 -6.49
C THR A 52 9.32 18.80 -5.10
N PRO A 53 9.72 19.50 -4.02
CA PRO A 53 9.35 19.11 -2.66
C PRO A 53 7.84 18.93 -2.48
N ASN A 54 7.03 19.81 -3.07
CA ASN A 54 5.58 19.77 -2.95
C ASN A 54 4.97 18.54 -3.61
N SER A 55 5.37 18.22 -4.84
CA SER A 55 4.87 17.04 -5.55
C SER A 55 5.33 15.76 -4.89
N PHE A 56 6.60 15.68 -4.46
CA PHE A 56 7.13 14.53 -3.76
C PHE A 56 6.42 14.28 -2.42
N VAL A 57 6.21 15.33 -1.62
CA VAL A 57 5.44 15.22 -0.37
C VAL A 57 3.98 14.83 -0.64
N SER A 58 3.36 15.38 -1.68
CA SER A 58 1.99 15.02 -2.07
C SER A 58 1.87 13.54 -2.45
N LEU A 59 2.85 12.99 -3.17
CA LEU A 59 2.90 11.57 -3.51
C LEU A 59 3.01 10.69 -2.26
N ILE A 60 3.82 11.10 -1.27
CA ILE A 60 3.92 10.39 0.01
C ILE A 60 2.61 10.49 0.78
N GLN A 61 2.00 11.67 0.89
CA GLN A 61 0.74 11.86 1.60
C GLN A 61 -0.40 11.02 0.99
N GLN A 62 -0.47 10.94 -0.34
CA GLN A 62 -1.44 10.08 -1.04
C GLN A 62 -1.23 8.58 -0.75
N ASN A 63 0.00 8.15 -0.45
CA ASN A 63 0.30 6.75 -0.11
C ASN A 63 0.43 6.52 1.41
N ALA A 64 0.32 7.56 2.22
CA ALA A 64 0.49 7.46 3.68
C ALA A 64 -0.53 6.49 4.29
N TYR A 65 -1.77 6.47 3.79
CA TYR A 65 -2.78 5.53 4.26
C TYR A 65 -2.38 4.08 4.01
N VAL A 66 -1.78 3.75 2.85
CA VAL A 66 -1.30 2.39 2.54
C VAL A 66 -0.19 1.97 3.50
N ILE A 67 0.73 2.89 3.82
CA ILE A 67 1.85 2.63 4.75
C ILE A 67 1.31 2.35 6.16
N ILE A 68 0.35 3.17 6.63
CA ILE A 68 -0.29 2.97 7.95
C ILE A 68 -1.00 1.62 8.01
N LEU A 69 -1.75 1.27 6.95
CA LEU A 69 -2.43 -0.03 6.85
C LEU A 69 -1.45 -1.20 6.85
N ALA A 70 -0.32 -1.07 6.15
CA ALA A 70 0.69 -2.11 6.11
C ALA A 70 1.20 -2.45 7.51
N ILE A 71 1.40 -1.47 8.38
CA ILE A 71 1.79 -1.69 9.79
C ILE A 71 0.73 -2.50 10.53
N GLY A 72 -0.56 -2.19 10.36
CA GLY A 72 -1.65 -2.98 10.95
C GLY A 72 -1.68 -4.42 10.43
N MET A 73 -1.46 -4.60 9.12
CA MET A 73 -1.43 -5.90 8.47
C MET A 73 -0.28 -6.80 8.93
N VAL A 74 0.84 -6.24 9.40
CA VAL A 74 1.93 -7.02 10.01
C VAL A 74 1.41 -7.84 11.19
N MET A 75 0.55 -7.27 12.05
CA MET A 75 -0.02 -8.01 13.19
C MET A 75 -0.90 -9.19 12.75
N VAL A 76 -1.63 -9.04 11.64
CA VAL A 76 -2.48 -10.10 11.07
C VAL A 76 -1.62 -11.25 10.53
N ILE A 77 -0.53 -10.92 9.83
CA ILE A 77 0.39 -11.90 9.25
C ILE A 77 1.14 -12.66 10.35
N ILE A 78 1.56 -11.97 11.42
CA ILE A 78 2.20 -12.60 12.59
C ILE A 78 1.26 -13.62 13.24
N ALA A 79 -0.05 -13.33 13.26
CA ALA A 79 -1.06 -14.25 13.73
C ALA A 79 -1.31 -15.43 12.75
N THR A 80 -0.52 -15.59 11.68
CA THR A 80 -0.68 -16.61 10.61
C THR A 80 -2.00 -16.53 9.84
N HIS A 81 -2.60 -15.34 9.77
CA HIS A 81 -3.81 -15.07 9.02
C HIS A 81 -3.54 -14.20 7.78
N ILE A 82 -4.46 -14.24 6.83
CA ILE A 82 -4.45 -13.37 5.63
C ILE A 82 -5.72 -12.53 5.68
N ASP A 83 -5.58 -11.20 5.63
CA ASP A 83 -6.72 -10.29 5.53
C ASP A 83 -6.79 -9.69 4.11
N LEU A 84 -7.84 -10.08 3.39
CA LEU A 84 -8.14 -9.59 2.04
C LEU A 84 -9.11 -8.39 2.06
N SER A 85 -9.75 -8.12 3.19
CA SER A 85 -10.82 -7.14 3.33
C SER A 85 -10.35 -5.73 3.61
N VAL A 86 -9.09 -5.54 4.03
CA VAL A 86 -8.57 -4.26 4.52
C VAL A 86 -8.84 -3.09 3.57
N GLY A 87 -8.67 -3.28 2.25
CA GLY A 87 -8.93 -2.23 1.26
C GLY A 87 -10.41 -1.84 1.18
N SER A 88 -11.32 -2.83 1.23
CA SER A 88 -12.76 -2.58 1.23
C SER A 88 -13.26 -1.99 2.55
N LEU A 89 -12.66 -2.34 3.69
CA LEU A 89 -12.96 -1.71 4.98
C LEU A 89 -12.58 -0.24 4.97
N VAL A 90 -11.42 0.11 4.43
CA VAL A 90 -10.95 1.50 4.36
C VAL A 90 -11.88 2.34 3.49
N ALA A 91 -12.30 1.81 2.34
CA ALA A 91 -13.28 2.47 1.47
C ALA A 91 -14.62 2.69 2.21
N PHE A 92 -15.11 1.66 2.93
CA PHE A 92 -16.35 1.74 3.68
C PHE A 92 -16.27 2.74 4.85
N ILE A 93 -15.27 2.63 5.72
CA ILE A 93 -15.10 3.49 6.91
C ILE A 93 -14.81 4.94 6.50
N GLY A 94 -14.00 5.14 5.46
CA GLY A 94 -13.75 6.46 4.86
C GLY A 94 -15.02 7.06 4.28
N GLY A 95 -15.82 6.26 3.58
CA GLY A 95 -17.14 6.65 3.07
C GLY A 95 -18.11 7.05 4.18
N VAL A 96 -18.18 6.27 5.27
CA VAL A 96 -18.97 6.61 6.46
C VAL A 96 -18.51 7.94 7.05
N CYS A 97 -17.21 8.16 7.21
CA CYS A 97 -16.67 9.43 7.72
C CYS A 97 -17.09 10.61 6.83
N ALA A 98 -16.95 10.47 5.51
CA ALA A 98 -17.31 11.51 4.56
C ALA A 98 -18.80 11.83 4.59
N LEU A 99 -19.67 10.81 4.69
CA LEU A 99 -21.11 11.00 4.78
C LEU A 99 -21.52 11.67 6.09
N LEU A 100 -20.88 11.33 7.21
CA LEU A 100 -21.12 11.98 8.50
C LEU A 100 -20.81 13.48 8.43
N MET A 101 -19.71 13.84 7.78
CA MET A 101 -19.32 15.24 7.62
C MET A 101 -20.25 15.97 6.65
N GLU A 102 -20.43 15.43 5.44
CA GLU A 102 -21.10 16.15 4.34
C GLU A 102 -22.64 16.13 4.45
N ARG A 103 -23.25 15.00 4.82
CA ARG A 103 -24.71 14.86 4.84
C ARG A 103 -25.33 15.13 6.21
N TYR A 104 -24.62 14.76 7.27
CA TYR A 104 -25.13 14.88 8.64
C TYR A 104 -24.54 16.09 9.39
N GLY A 105 -23.63 16.85 8.78
CA GLY A 105 -23.03 18.05 9.36
C GLY A 105 -22.26 17.77 10.65
N VAL A 106 -21.79 16.53 10.85
CA VAL A 106 -21.08 16.13 12.06
C VAL A 106 -19.68 16.76 12.04
N ASN A 107 -19.28 17.38 13.15
CA ASN A 107 -17.93 17.92 13.32
C ASN A 107 -16.87 16.84 12.99
N TRP A 108 -15.84 17.22 12.24
CA TRP A 108 -14.75 16.34 11.79
C TRP A 108 -14.14 15.50 12.92
N VAL A 109 -13.99 16.05 14.14
CA VAL A 109 -13.46 15.31 15.29
C VAL A 109 -14.39 14.15 15.69
N LEU A 110 -15.70 14.43 15.73
CA LEU A 110 -16.71 13.45 16.10
C LEU A 110 -16.91 12.41 15.00
N ALA A 111 -16.84 12.83 13.73
CA ALA A 111 -16.89 11.91 12.59
C ALA A 111 -15.74 10.90 12.63
N ILE A 112 -14.50 11.35 12.90
CA ILE A 112 -13.34 10.47 13.09
C ILE A 112 -13.55 9.51 14.26
N ALA A 113 -14.03 10.00 15.41
CA ALA A 113 -14.26 9.16 16.58
C ALA A 113 -15.29 8.05 16.28
N ILE A 114 -16.40 8.39 15.60
CA ILE A 114 -17.41 7.42 15.19
C ILE A 114 -16.82 6.42 14.20
N SER A 115 -16.07 6.85 13.20
CA SER A 115 -15.43 5.96 12.23
C SER A 115 -14.43 4.99 12.87
N ILE A 116 -13.68 5.42 13.89
CA ILE A 116 -12.80 4.52 14.66
C ILE A 116 -13.61 3.46 15.40
N VAL A 117 -14.72 3.85 16.04
CA VAL A 117 -15.61 2.90 16.74
C VAL A 117 -16.22 1.90 15.76
N VAL A 118 -16.69 2.35 14.60
CA VAL A 118 -17.20 1.46 13.54
C VAL A 118 -16.12 0.49 13.07
N GLY A 119 -14.90 0.97 12.82
CA GLY A 119 -13.78 0.12 12.44
C GLY A 119 -13.41 -0.92 13.51
N LEU A 120 -13.42 -0.52 14.78
CA LEU A 120 -13.19 -1.42 15.91
C LEU A 120 -14.25 -2.54 15.96
N LEU A 121 -15.52 -2.19 15.82
CA LEU A 121 -16.62 -3.15 15.84
C LEU A 121 -16.52 -4.17 14.71
N ILE A 122 -16.16 -3.72 13.50
CA ILE A 122 -15.92 -4.61 12.36
C ILE A 122 -14.69 -5.51 12.60
N GLY A 123 -13.62 -4.95 13.18
CA GLY A 123 -12.44 -5.73 13.57
C GLY A 123 -12.78 -6.82 14.60
N CYS A 124 -13.56 -6.48 15.63
CA CYS A 124 -14.08 -7.44 16.60
C CYS A 124 -14.97 -8.49 15.94
N TRP A 125 -15.77 -8.11 14.94
CA TRP A 125 -16.59 -9.04 14.17
C TRP A 125 -15.73 -10.07 13.42
N HIS A 126 -14.72 -9.63 12.66
CA HIS A 126 -13.78 -10.55 12.02
C HIS A 126 -13.03 -11.42 13.03
N GLY A 127 -12.58 -10.82 14.13
CA GLY A 127 -11.91 -11.53 15.23
C GLY A 127 -12.79 -12.60 15.89
N PHE A 128 -14.09 -12.35 16.03
CA PHE A 128 -15.03 -13.31 16.62
C PHE A 128 -15.15 -14.61 15.80
N TRP A 129 -15.31 -14.49 14.49
CA TRP A 129 -15.41 -15.67 13.60
C TRP A 129 -14.12 -16.48 13.59
N VAL A 130 -12.97 -15.81 13.63
CA VAL A 130 -11.67 -16.47 13.63
C VAL A 130 -11.37 -17.10 15.00
N ALA A 131 -11.54 -16.36 16.09
CA ALA A 131 -11.14 -16.78 17.43
C ALA A 131 -12.12 -17.74 18.10
N ARG A 132 -13.43 -17.64 17.82
CA ARG A 132 -14.45 -18.46 18.49
C ARG A 132 -15.03 -19.56 17.62
N MET A 133 -15.23 -19.29 16.32
CA MET A 133 -15.79 -20.28 15.39
C MET A 133 -14.72 -21.05 14.61
N GLU A 134 -13.44 -20.73 14.82
CA GLU A 134 -12.29 -21.42 14.21
C GLU A 134 -12.36 -21.44 12.67
N ILE A 135 -13.06 -20.46 12.08
CA ILE A 135 -13.13 -20.31 10.63
C ILE A 135 -11.82 -19.69 10.16
N PRO A 136 -11.16 -20.27 9.13
CA PRO A 136 -9.94 -19.71 8.56
C PRO A 136 -10.11 -18.23 8.17
N GLY A 137 -9.17 -17.38 8.62
CA GLY A 137 -9.27 -15.92 8.46
C GLY A 137 -9.39 -15.43 7.01
N PHE A 138 -8.83 -16.16 6.03
CA PHE A 138 -8.99 -15.79 4.62
C PHE A 138 -10.45 -15.86 4.15
N ILE A 139 -11.25 -16.79 4.69
CA ILE A 139 -12.67 -16.97 4.33
C ILE A 139 -13.48 -15.83 4.93
N THR A 140 -13.27 -15.58 6.22
CA THR A 140 -13.94 -14.51 6.97
C THR A 140 -13.66 -13.15 6.30
N THR A 141 -12.42 -12.89 5.91
CA THR A 141 -12.03 -11.63 5.29
C THR A 141 -12.42 -11.56 3.81
N LEU A 142 -12.44 -12.66 3.05
CA LEU A 142 -12.97 -12.64 1.68
C LEU A 142 -14.49 -12.37 1.66
N ALA A 143 -15.24 -13.00 2.56
CA ALA A 143 -16.67 -12.72 2.73
C ALA A 143 -16.90 -11.27 3.20
N GLY A 144 -16.13 -10.81 4.19
CA GLY A 144 -16.13 -9.43 4.65
C GLY A 144 -15.83 -8.45 3.51
N MET A 145 -14.83 -8.76 2.67
CA MET A 145 -14.47 -7.94 1.52
C MET A 145 -15.66 -7.73 0.59
N LEU A 146 -16.42 -8.78 0.27
CA LEU A 146 -17.60 -8.68 -0.60
C LEU A 146 -18.71 -7.85 0.05
N ILE A 147 -18.96 -8.05 1.34
CA ILE A 147 -19.98 -7.30 2.10
C ILE A 147 -19.62 -5.81 2.15
N PHE A 148 -18.43 -5.47 2.64
CA PHE A 148 -18.01 -4.06 2.80
C PHE A 148 -17.79 -3.37 1.46
N ARG A 149 -17.34 -4.10 0.43
CA ARG A 149 -17.28 -3.55 -0.92
C ARG A 149 -18.67 -3.25 -1.48
N GLY A 150 -19.63 -4.16 -1.30
CA GLY A 150 -21.03 -3.93 -1.68
C GLY A 150 -21.64 -2.76 -0.93
N LEU A 151 -21.48 -2.71 0.40
CA LEU A 151 -21.96 -1.62 1.24
C LEU A 151 -21.30 -0.28 0.87
N SER A 152 -19.99 -0.26 0.63
CA SER A 152 -19.30 0.93 0.17
C SER A 152 -19.89 1.43 -1.15
N THR A 153 -20.17 0.55 -2.10
CA THR A 153 -20.81 0.94 -3.37
C THR A 153 -22.23 1.49 -3.15
N VAL A 154 -23.02 0.91 -2.24
CA VAL A 154 -24.41 1.35 -2.00
C VAL A 154 -24.46 2.68 -1.25
N ILE A 155 -23.61 2.84 -0.24
CA ILE A 155 -23.68 3.96 0.70
C ILE A 155 -22.96 5.18 0.15
N VAL A 156 -21.82 4.97 -0.51
CA VAL A 156 -21.06 6.05 -1.14
C VAL A 156 -21.67 6.37 -2.50
N GLY A 157 -21.89 5.36 -3.36
CA GLY A 157 -22.58 5.48 -4.67
C GLY A 157 -21.82 6.30 -5.72
N GLU A 158 -21.30 7.46 -5.32
CA GLU A 158 -20.56 8.47 -6.06
C GLU A 158 -19.49 9.09 -5.14
N SER A 159 -18.50 9.78 -5.71
CA SER A 159 -17.48 10.50 -4.92
C SER A 159 -18.15 11.59 -4.07
N VAL A 160 -18.12 11.45 -2.74
CA VAL A 160 -18.57 12.49 -1.80
C VAL A 160 -17.47 13.56 -1.69
N PRO A 161 -17.64 14.77 -2.26
CA PRO A 161 -16.68 15.84 -2.08
C PRO A 161 -16.86 16.41 -0.68
N ILE A 162 -15.76 16.56 0.08
CA ILE A 162 -15.78 17.28 1.35
C ILE A 162 -15.73 18.77 1.01
N THR A 163 -16.82 19.50 1.22
CA THR A 163 -16.86 20.96 0.98
C THR A 163 -16.31 21.71 2.20
N SER A 164 -15.63 22.84 1.96
CA SER A 164 -14.98 23.65 3.02
C SER A 164 -15.90 24.71 3.64
N ASP A 165 -17.21 24.63 3.38
CA ASP A 165 -18.17 25.69 3.70
C ASP A 165 -18.85 25.51 5.09
N ALA A 166 -18.25 24.68 5.96
CA ALA A 166 -18.70 24.41 7.33
C ALA A 166 -17.84 25.12 8.39
#